data_AF-A0A3D1PBJ8-F1
#
_entry.id   AF-A0A3D1PBJ8-F1
#
_cell.length_a   1.000
_cell.length_b   1.000
_cell.length_c   1.000
_cell.angle_alpha   90.00
_cell.angle_beta   90.00
_cell.angle_gamma   90.00
#
_symmetry.space_group_name_H-M   'P 1'
#
loop_
_entity.id
_entity.type
_entity.pdbx_description
1 polymer ?
#
loop_
_entity_poly.entity_id
_entity_poly.type
_entity_poly.pdbx_seq_one_letter_code
_entity_poly.pdbx_strand_id
1 'polypeptide(L)'
;MNVDIDAIVNPFQRFGVHLGLERIQKLLANLDNPHHQVPIIHVAGTNGKGSVCAYLSSVLTEAGYRVGRYTSPHLVDWTER
;
A
#
# COMPACT_ATOMS: atom_id res chain seq x y z
N MET A 1 5.47 21.99 4.13
CA MET A 1 6.64 21.61 3.32
C MET A 1 6.13 20.71 2.22
N ASN A 2 6.24 21.12 0.96
CA ASN A 2 5.87 20.26 -0.17
C ASN A 2 7.04 19.28 -0.36
N VAL A 3 6.84 18.02 -0.01
CA VAL A 3 7.85 16.98 -0.19
C VAL A 3 7.83 16.58 -1.66
N ASP A 4 8.97 16.68 -2.33
CA ASP A 4 9.13 16.16 -3.69
C ASP A 4 9.22 14.63 -3.63
N ILE A 5 8.06 13.98 -3.80
CA ILE A 5 7.91 12.53 -3.71
C ILE A 5 8.70 11.85 -4.85
N ASP A 6 8.73 12.45 -6.03
CA ASP A 6 9.42 11.90 -7.19
C ASP A 6 10.93 11.87 -6.94
N ALA A 7 11.49 12.91 -6.34
CA ALA A 7 12.91 12.92 -5.94
C ALA A 7 13.27 11.81 -4.94
N ILE A 8 12.33 11.42 -4.07
CA ILE A 8 12.53 10.34 -3.09
C ILE A 8 12.42 8.97 -3.76
N VAL A 9 11.42 8.77 -4.64
CA VAL A 9 11.06 7.44 -5.15
C VAL A 9 11.86 7.06 -6.41
N ASN A 10 12.11 8.00 -7.31
CA ASN A 10 12.74 7.73 -8.61
C ASN A 10 14.10 7.02 -8.54
N PRO A 11 15.01 7.33 -7.59
CA PRO A 11 16.28 6.61 -7.46
C PRO A 11 16.12 5.09 -7.28
N PHE A 12 15.01 4.65 -6.69
CA PHE A 12 14.73 3.24 -6.41
C PHE A 12 13.97 2.52 -7.53
N GLN A 13 13.44 3.23 -8.53
CA GLN A 13 12.74 2.62 -9.67
C GLN A 13 13.68 1.86 -10.61
N ARG A 14 14.99 2.19 -10.61
CA ARG A 14 16.00 1.66 -11.54
C ARG A 14 16.14 0.14 -11.50
N PHE A 15 15.81 -0.49 -10.37
CA PHE A 15 16.00 -1.92 -10.16
C PHE A 15 14.80 -2.77 -10.60
N GLY A 16 13.69 -2.19 -11.04
CA GLY A 16 12.51 -2.95 -11.47
C GLY A 16 11.92 -3.86 -10.36
N VAL A 17 11.19 -4.90 -10.74
CA VAL A 17 10.52 -5.81 -9.79
C VAL A 17 11.44 -6.97 -9.43
N HIS A 18 12.04 -6.91 -8.25
CA HIS A 18 12.75 -8.03 -7.64
C HIS A 18 11.84 -8.75 -6.65
N LEU A 19 11.37 -9.95 -7.02
CA LEU A 19 10.54 -10.79 -6.15
C LEU A 19 11.35 -11.37 -4.98
N GLY A 20 10.67 -11.64 -3.86
CA GLY A 20 11.26 -12.11 -2.61
C GLY A 20 10.79 -11.30 -1.41
N LEU A 21 10.71 -11.92 -0.23
CA LEU A 21 10.17 -11.31 0.99
C LEU A 21 11.27 -10.87 1.96
N GLU A 22 12.51 -11.32 1.77
CA GLU A 22 13.60 -11.17 2.73
C GLU A 22 13.93 -9.69 3.00
N ARG A 23 13.88 -8.86 1.96
CA ARG A 23 14.17 -7.42 2.08
C ARG A 23 13.09 -6.69 2.87
N ILE A 24 11.82 -6.96 2.56
CA ILE A 24 10.70 -6.30 3.24
C ILE A 24 10.54 -6.81 4.68
N GLN A 25 10.80 -8.09 4.95
CA GLN A 25 10.80 -8.64 6.30
C GLN A 25 11.87 -8.00 7.19
N LYS A 26 13.10 -7.81 6.67
CA LYS A 26 14.16 -7.08 7.40
C LYS A 26 13.78 -5.64 7.69
N LEU A 27 13.16 -4.94 6.72
CA LEU A 27 12.68 -3.57 6.92
C LEU A 27 11.57 -3.53 8.00
N LEU A 28 10.59 -4.41 7.93
CA LEU A 28 9.49 -4.46 8.90
C LEU A 28 10.00 -4.76 10.31
N ALA A 29 10.98 -5.65 10.45
CA ALA A 29 11.61 -5.93 11.75
C ALA A 29 12.29 -4.69 12.34
N ASN A 30 12.95 -3.87 11.52
CA ASN A 30 13.56 -2.60 11.95
C ASN A 30 12.53 -1.51 12.30
N LEU A 31 11.27 -1.69 11.91
CA LEU A 31 10.16 -0.76 12.17
C LEU A 31 9.19 -1.30 13.24
N ASP A 32 9.62 -2.28 14.05
CA ASP A 32 8.81 -2.92 15.09
C ASP A 32 7.53 -3.62 14.58
N ASN A 33 7.60 -4.17 13.36
CA ASN A 33 6.55 -4.98 12.73
C ASN A 33 5.15 -4.34 12.76
N PRO A 34 4.95 -3.16 12.15
CA PRO A 34 3.70 -2.41 12.26
C PRO A 34 2.51 -3.14 11.62
N HIS A 35 2.77 -4.01 10.66
CA HIS A 35 1.78 -4.88 10.01
C HIS A 35 1.10 -5.89 10.97
N HIS A 36 1.63 -6.10 12.17
CA HIS A 36 0.96 -6.90 13.22
C HIS A 36 0.08 -6.07 14.17
N GLN A 37 0.13 -4.75 14.06
CA GLN A 37 -0.56 -3.84 14.99
C GLN A 37 -1.98 -3.47 14.54
N VAL A 38 -2.37 -3.87 13.33
CA VAL A 38 -3.69 -3.58 12.75
C VAL A 38 -4.25 -4.81 12.04
N PRO A 39 -5.59 -5.00 12.04
CA PRO A 39 -6.21 -6.03 11.23
C PRO A 39 -6.05 -5.72 9.73
N ILE A 40 -5.75 -6.73 8.92
CA ILE A 40 -5.50 -6.59 7.48
C ILE A 40 -6.44 -7.50 6.69
N ILE A 41 -7.06 -6.92 5.66
CA ILE A 41 -7.73 -7.66 4.59
C ILE A 41 -6.79 -7.65 3.37
N HIS A 42 -6.33 -8.82 2.94
CA HIS A 42 -5.44 -8.96 1.79
C HIS A 42 -6.25 -9.39 0.54
N VAL A 43 -6.24 -8.54 -0.49
CA VAL A 43 -6.97 -8.80 -1.75
C VAL A 43 -5.99 -9.13 -2.88
N ALA A 44 -6.04 -10.37 -3.36
CA ALA A 44 -5.24 -10.86 -4.49
C ALA A 44 -6.13 -11.36 -5.64
N GLY A 45 -5.59 -11.38 -6.86
CA GLY A 45 -6.31 -11.84 -8.07
C GLY A 45 -5.85 -11.15 -9.34
N THR A 46 -6.24 -11.66 -10.51
CA THR A 46 -5.85 -11.07 -11.80
C THR A 46 -6.52 -9.72 -12.03
N ASN A 47 -7.84 -9.65 -11.83
CA ASN A 47 -8.67 -8.46 -12.08
C ASN A 47 -9.50 -8.08 -10.85
N GLY A 48 -10.06 -6.86 -10.84
CA GLY A 48 -11.05 -6.44 -9.84
C GLY A 48 -10.54 -6.06 -8.45
N LYS A 49 -9.25 -6.28 -8.14
CA LYS A 49 -8.65 -5.95 -6.82
C LYS A 49 -8.92 -4.52 -6.37
N GLY A 50 -8.68 -3.55 -7.25
CA GLY A 50 -8.91 -2.13 -6.94
C GLY A 50 -10.37 -1.82 -6.62
N SER A 51 -11.31 -2.36 -7.41
CA SER A 51 -12.75 -2.23 -7.16
C SER A 51 -13.17 -2.87 -5.84
N VAL A 52 -12.69 -4.09 -5.55
CA VAL A 52 -12.97 -4.78 -4.28
C VAL A 52 -12.41 -3.98 -3.09
N CYS A 53 -11.18 -3.48 -3.17
CA CYS A 53 -10.62 -2.61 -2.13
C CYS A 53 -11.44 -1.33 -1.94
N ALA A 54 -11.96 -0.73 -3.02
CA ALA A 54 -12.82 0.45 -2.94
C ALA A 54 -14.16 0.14 -2.25
N TYR A 55 -14.80 -0.98 -2.60
CA TYR A 55 -16.06 -1.42 -1.99
C TYR A 55 -15.89 -1.73 -0.50
N LEU A 56 -14.86 -2.50 -0.15
CA LEU A 56 -14.54 -2.83 1.25
C LEU A 56 -14.25 -1.57 2.06
N SER A 57 -13.44 -0.65 1.52
CA SER A 57 -13.13 0.60 2.20
C SER A 57 -14.38 1.44 2.44
N SER A 58 -15.27 1.54 1.46
CA SER A 58 -16.53 2.29 1.58
C SER A 58 -17.44 1.68 2.65
N VAL A 59 -17.71 0.36 2.55
CA VAL A 59 -18.60 -0.35 3.48
C VAL A 59 -18.08 -0.31 4.92
N LEU A 60 -16.79 -0.53 5.13
CA LEU A 60 -16.20 -0.52 6.47
C LEU A 60 -16.14 0.90 7.07
N THR A 61 -15.90 1.91 6.23
CA THR A 61 -15.95 3.31 6.68
C THR A 61 -17.37 3.68 7.11
N GLU A 62 -18.38 3.33 6.30
CA GLU A 62 -19.80 3.56 6.62
C GLU A 62 -20.22 2.81 7.89
N ALA A 63 -19.66 1.63 8.13
CA ALA A 63 -19.87 0.87 9.36
C ALA A 63 -19.13 1.45 10.61
N GLY A 64 -18.45 2.59 10.47
CA GLY A 64 -17.80 3.31 11.57
C GLY A 64 -16.36 2.91 11.89
N TYR A 65 -15.71 2.11 11.04
CA TYR A 65 -14.30 1.74 11.23
C TYR A 65 -13.36 2.81 10.69
N ARG A 66 -12.19 2.96 11.32
CA ARG A 66 -11.07 3.72 10.76
C ARG A 66 -10.33 2.84 9.75
N VAL A 67 -10.51 3.13 8.46
CA VAL A 67 -10.00 2.29 7.37
C VAL A 67 -8.86 2.99 6.62
N GLY A 68 -7.75 2.28 6.45
CA GLY A 68 -6.71 2.63 5.48
C GLY A 68 -6.84 1.75 4.24
N ARG A 69 -6.51 2.28 3.06
CA ARG A 69 -6.50 1.54 1.80
C ARG A 69 -5.15 1.73 1.13
N TYR A 70 -4.59 0.63 0.61
CA TYR A 70 -3.43 0.66 -0.27
C TYR A 70 -3.82 0.17 -1.67
N THR A 71 -3.56 0.97 -2.71
CA THR A 71 -3.88 0.60 -4.10
C THR A 71 -2.76 0.95 -5.09
N SER A 72 -2.61 0.13 -6.13
CA SER A 72 -1.63 0.36 -7.20
C SER A 72 -2.14 -0.14 -8.57
N PRO A 73 -1.79 0.52 -9.69
CA PRO A 73 -1.08 1.79 -9.78
C PRO A 73 -1.97 2.99 -9.37
N HIS A 74 -1.37 4.16 -9.17
CA HIS A 74 -2.11 5.43 -9.10
C HIS A 74 -2.45 5.90 -10.53
N LEU A 75 -3.44 6.78 -10.67
CA LEU A 75 -3.87 7.30 -11.98
C LEU A 75 -3.35 8.71 -12.25
N VAL A 76 -3.48 9.64 -11.29
CA VAL A 76 -3.11 11.06 -11.48
C VAL A 76 -2.00 11.47 -10.52
N ASP A 77 -2.17 11.16 -9.23
CA ASP A 77 -1.27 11.61 -8.17
C ASP A 77 -0.71 10.42 -7.36
N TRP A 78 0.58 10.47 -7.00
CA TRP A 78 1.20 9.44 -6.16
C TRP A 78 0.49 9.23 -4.82
N THR A 79 -0.10 10.28 -4.29
CA THR A 79 -0.84 10.28 -3.01
C THR A 79 -2.16 9.51 -3.05
N GLU A 80 -2.58 9.00 -4.22
CA GLU A 80 -3.71 8.06 -4.36
C GLU A 80 -3.39 6.64 -3.85
N ARG A 81 -2.12 6.34 -3.56
CA ARG A 81 -1.65 5.00 -3.18
C ARG A 81 -1.92 4.60 -1.74
#